data_AF-A0ABD2KR50-F1
#
_entry.id   AF-A0ABD2KR50-F1
#
_cell.length_a   1.000
_cell.length_b   1.000
_cell.length_c   1.000
_cell.angle_alpha   90.00
_cell.angle_beta   90.00
_cell.angle_gamma   90.00
#
_symmetry.space_group_name_H-M   'P 1'
#
loop_
_entity.id
_entity.type
_entity.pdbx_description
1 polymer ?
#
loop_
_entity_poly.entity_id
_entity_poly.type
_entity_poly.pdbx_seq_one_letter_code
_entity_poly.pdbx_strand_id
1 'polypeptide(L)'
;MFAHLPLLLAFWSIFASAQLPVLPIVTDLLPIELLTNLTNNGECALSSECAGGCANASTIRPPLILVHGFFGNKMYLDGKNTPFPANFPLLCTQVFAARYSIKGWINPLLAVGTLNMTNIQECLFYLMSLSYDQTTDTYRNQTGVDVTFLARKEFGCTCPSTCWVSDSFPGGCALSSSSPAPEDETYFAPLINKCLVNFGYTKGCNLFAAPYDWRLTPGMDYTEAYFVNLTTLIEKSVNATGKKAVLLCHSLGNLVVNYYLNQRMSQEWQNWYLSRTINTSGPYGGTTFIIEQILSGNVDRLFPGLSLIVPNLVVRKFIRTLAAVAFLLPNSLAFQSDTKLASISGINYTFADLAQLLSVANIAQMQSLYQSLSTQIDANKYTPMFCVHSISDKGTPAEFDYPNGIDKKADTKMGPGDGLINAESMRVCQKWKEQGKLVDSVTEIVGPTHVGILHSDQFCQLIKTIAV
;
A
#
# COMPACT_ATOMS: atom_id res chain seq x y z
N MET A 1 16.42 2.40 32.88
CA MET A 1 14.97 2.44 32.56
C MET A 1 14.59 3.92 32.54
N PHE A 2 14.06 4.45 31.44
CA PHE A 2 13.92 5.89 31.08
C PHE A 2 15.20 6.59 30.56
N ALA A 3 15.59 6.28 29.31
CA ALA A 3 16.55 7.11 28.55
C ALA A 3 16.14 7.35 27.07
N HIS A 4 15.00 6.80 26.62
CA HIS A 4 14.55 6.90 25.22
C HIS A 4 13.25 7.69 25.00
N LEU A 5 12.70 8.31 26.05
CA LEU A 5 11.49 9.15 25.95
C LEU A 5 11.67 10.43 25.09
N PRO A 6 12.85 11.10 25.02
CA PRO A 6 13.00 12.33 24.24
C PRO A 6 13.01 12.11 22.72
N LEU A 7 13.42 10.93 22.23
CA LEU A 7 13.52 10.60 20.80
C LEU A 7 12.17 10.21 20.18
N LEU A 8 11.26 9.64 20.97
CA LEU A 8 9.90 9.28 20.53
C LEU A 8 8.97 10.50 20.42
N LEU A 9 9.17 11.53 21.25
CA LEU A 9 8.43 12.80 21.14
C LEU A 9 8.84 13.61 19.90
N ALA A 10 10.07 13.44 19.41
CA ALA A 10 10.57 14.12 18.21
C ALA A 10 9.80 13.73 16.92
N PHE A 11 9.41 12.45 16.80
CA PHE A 11 8.59 11.92 15.70
C PHE A 11 7.24 12.64 15.58
N TRP A 12 6.65 13.01 16.73
CA TRP A 12 5.30 13.60 16.78
C TRP A 12 5.29 15.13 16.96
N SER A 13 6.41 15.75 17.38
CA SER A 13 6.52 17.22 17.42
C SER A 13 6.42 17.88 16.04
N ILE A 14 6.58 17.11 14.96
CA ILE A 14 6.38 17.57 13.58
C ILE A 14 4.89 17.78 13.29
N PHE A 15 4.03 16.89 13.81
CA PHE A 15 2.57 17.03 13.74
C PHE A 15 2.02 18.11 14.67
N ALA A 16 2.76 18.46 15.73
CA ALA A 16 2.41 19.51 16.68
C ALA A 16 2.82 20.92 16.22
N SER A 17 3.60 21.05 15.13
CA SER A 17 4.05 22.36 14.63
C SER A 17 2.97 23.11 13.84
N ALA A 18 1.90 22.42 13.43
CA ALA A 18 0.60 23.05 13.29
C ALA A 18 0.09 23.30 14.72
N GLN A 19 0.34 24.49 15.25
CA GLN A 19 -0.33 24.96 16.46
C GLN A 19 -1.84 24.89 16.22
N LEU A 20 -2.47 23.78 16.60
CA LEU A 20 -3.88 23.79 16.94
C LEU A 20 -3.98 24.71 18.15
N PRO A 21 -4.60 25.89 18.05
CA PRO A 21 -4.84 26.70 19.24
C PRO A 21 -5.59 25.82 20.23
N VAL A 22 -5.17 25.86 21.50
CA VAL A 22 -5.91 25.24 22.59
C VAL A 22 -7.30 25.87 22.59
N LEU A 23 -8.26 25.19 21.95
CA LEU A 23 -9.59 25.74 21.68
C LEU A 23 -10.38 25.80 22.99
N PRO A 24 -10.95 26.96 23.34
CA PRO A 24 -11.96 27.02 24.39
C PRO A 24 -13.21 26.26 23.89
N ILE A 25 -13.87 25.58 24.83
CA ILE A 25 -15.06 24.76 24.58
C ILE A 25 -16.19 25.67 24.06
N VAL A 26 -16.35 25.75 22.74
CA VAL A 26 -17.50 26.36 22.06
C VAL A 26 -18.02 25.35 21.05
N THR A 27 -19.26 24.89 21.26
CA THR A 27 -19.78 23.61 20.80
C THR A 27 -20.21 23.52 19.32
N ASP A 28 -20.09 24.60 18.53
CA ASP A 28 -20.61 24.62 17.14
C ASP A 28 -19.54 24.71 16.03
N LEU A 29 -18.27 25.01 16.36
CA LEU A 29 -17.21 25.18 15.34
C LEU A 29 -16.29 23.97 15.15
N LEU A 30 -16.26 23.06 16.13
CA LEU A 30 -15.39 21.88 16.15
C LEU A 30 -15.53 20.97 14.91
N PRO A 31 -16.74 20.67 14.39
CA PRO A 31 -16.90 19.77 13.24
C PRO A 31 -16.33 20.34 11.94
N ILE A 32 -16.49 21.65 11.73
CA ILE A 32 -16.03 22.35 10.52
C ILE A 32 -14.52 22.52 10.53
N GLU A 33 -13.93 22.89 11.67
CA GLU A 33 -12.47 22.95 11.85
C GLU A 33 -11.82 21.56 11.72
N LEU A 34 -12.47 20.51 12.22
CA LEU A 34 -11.97 19.14 12.06
C LEU A 34 -12.04 18.66 10.61
N LEU A 35 -13.16 18.91 9.93
CA LEU A 35 -13.32 18.63 8.51
C LEU A 35 -12.30 19.39 7.67
N THR A 36 -12.01 20.65 7.98
CA THR A 36 -10.99 21.43 7.25
C THR A 36 -9.57 20.88 7.43
N ASN A 37 -9.24 20.33 8.60
CA ASN A 37 -7.99 19.60 8.80
C ASN A 37 -7.94 18.27 8.02
N LEU A 38 -9.11 17.65 7.80
CA LEU A 38 -9.27 16.42 7.02
C LEU A 38 -9.27 16.68 5.49
N THR A 39 -9.72 17.85 5.05
CA THR A 39 -9.90 18.23 3.64
C THR A 39 -8.63 18.73 2.97
N ASN A 40 -7.41 18.36 3.40
CA ASN A 40 -6.17 18.94 2.85
C ASN A 40 -6.02 18.66 1.32
N ASN A 41 -6.68 19.50 0.53
CA ASN A 41 -7.03 19.36 -0.89
C ASN A 41 -6.09 20.19 -1.78
N GLY A 42 -5.08 20.84 -1.18
CA GLY A 42 -4.02 21.58 -1.87
C GLY A 42 -2.85 20.69 -2.32
N GLU A 43 -2.83 19.42 -1.90
CA GLU A 43 -1.82 18.45 -2.32
C GLU A 43 -1.94 18.23 -3.84
N CYS A 44 -0.79 18.22 -4.55
CA CYS A 44 -0.72 18.17 -6.01
C CYS A 44 -1.31 19.37 -6.80
N ALA A 45 -1.94 20.37 -6.17
CA ALA A 45 -2.53 21.52 -6.87
C ALA A 45 -1.46 22.45 -7.52
N LEU A 46 -0.23 22.40 -6.99
CA LEU A 46 0.90 23.20 -7.47
C LEU A 46 1.70 22.56 -8.61
N SER A 47 1.39 21.31 -9.02
CA SER A 47 2.17 20.60 -10.03
C SER A 47 1.44 20.54 -11.38
N SER A 48 2.06 21.11 -12.42
CA SER A 48 1.69 20.95 -13.84
C SER A 48 2.09 19.57 -14.39
N GLU A 49 2.32 18.58 -13.52
CA GLU A 49 2.97 17.29 -13.82
C GLU A 49 2.21 16.43 -14.81
N CYS A 50 0.89 16.59 -14.93
CA CYS A 50 0.06 15.81 -15.85
C CYS A 50 -0.03 16.42 -17.26
N ALA A 51 0.44 17.66 -17.45
CA ALA A 51 0.30 18.42 -18.69
C ALA A 51 1.64 18.54 -19.46
N GLY A 52 2.69 17.83 -19.02
CA GLY A 52 4.00 17.84 -19.66
C GLY A 52 3.97 17.12 -21.00
N GLY A 53 3.70 17.83 -22.09
CA GLY A 53 3.82 17.29 -23.44
C GLY A 53 5.25 16.78 -23.72
N CYS A 54 5.37 15.73 -24.52
CA CYS A 54 6.67 15.20 -24.93
C CYS A 54 7.30 16.07 -26.02
N ALA A 55 8.29 16.90 -25.68
CA ALA A 55 9.13 17.55 -26.68
C ALA A 55 10.28 16.60 -27.10
N ASN A 56 10.47 16.40 -28.42
CA ASN A 56 11.51 15.60 -29.08
C ASN A 56 11.49 14.07 -28.87
N ALA A 57 10.66 13.35 -29.64
CA ALA A 57 10.49 11.89 -29.62
C ALA A 57 11.77 11.04 -29.83
N SER A 58 12.80 11.54 -30.52
CA SER A 58 13.97 10.72 -30.91
C SER A 58 14.94 10.39 -29.76
N THR A 59 14.84 11.05 -28.60
CA THR A 59 15.73 10.84 -27.43
C THR A 59 15.00 10.37 -26.17
N ILE A 60 13.68 10.14 -26.25
CA ILE A 60 12.83 9.87 -25.08
C ILE A 60 13.08 8.45 -24.56
N ARG A 61 13.24 8.28 -23.24
CA ARG A 61 13.32 6.95 -22.60
C ARG A 61 12.02 6.17 -22.78
N PRO A 62 12.04 4.83 -22.75
CA PRO A 62 10.80 4.04 -22.76
C PRO A 62 9.82 4.53 -21.68
N PRO A 63 8.50 4.48 -21.89
CA PRO A 63 7.54 4.82 -20.85
C PRO A 63 7.75 3.94 -19.61
N LEU A 64 7.84 4.55 -18.44
CA LEU A 64 7.93 3.87 -17.16
C LEU A 64 6.68 4.18 -16.35
N ILE A 65 5.92 3.13 -16.02
CA ILE A 65 4.68 3.24 -15.24
C ILE A 65 4.92 2.62 -13.86
N LEU A 66 4.75 3.43 -12.82
CA LEU A 66 4.89 3.04 -11.43
C LEU A 66 3.57 2.47 -10.89
N VAL A 67 3.63 1.28 -10.30
CA VAL A 67 2.49 0.62 -9.65
C VAL A 67 2.80 0.40 -8.17
N HIS A 68 2.02 1.05 -7.30
CA HIS A 68 2.27 1.06 -5.86
C HIS A 68 1.84 -0.23 -5.16
N GLY A 69 2.23 -0.37 -3.90
CA GLY A 69 1.91 -1.48 -3.03
C GLY A 69 0.67 -1.26 -2.18
N PHE A 70 0.50 -2.14 -1.19
CA PHE A 70 -0.52 -2.02 -0.17
C PHE A 70 -0.30 -0.73 0.64
N PHE A 71 -1.34 0.08 0.85
CA PHE A 71 -1.25 1.42 1.44
C PHE A 71 -0.32 2.41 0.70
N GLY A 72 0.18 2.07 -0.50
CA GLY A 72 1.25 2.81 -1.19
C GLY A 72 0.81 4.11 -1.88
N ASN A 73 -0.45 4.51 -1.80
CA ASN A 73 -0.97 5.71 -2.44
C ASN A 73 -2.10 6.34 -1.63
N LYS A 74 -2.26 7.67 -1.76
CA LYS A 74 -3.30 8.43 -1.06
C LYS A 74 -4.71 7.99 -1.45
N MET A 75 -5.62 8.08 -0.49
CA MET A 75 -7.04 7.79 -0.61
C MET A 75 -7.82 9.05 -0.23
N TYR A 76 -8.87 9.35 -0.96
CA TYR A 76 -9.78 10.46 -0.70
C TYR A 76 -11.20 9.92 -0.57
N LEU A 77 -11.96 10.51 0.35
CA LEU A 77 -13.31 10.10 0.70
C LEU A 77 -14.25 11.27 0.46
N ASP A 78 -15.28 11.03 -0.35
CA ASP A 78 -16.36 11.97 -0.60
C ASP A 78 -17.65 11.38 -0.06
N GLY A 79 -18.41 12.16 0.71
CA GLY A 79 -19.62 11.64 1.34
C GLY A 79 -20.57 12.74 1.79
N LYS A 80 -21.76 12.32 2.22
CA LYS A 80 -22.79 13.19 2.79
C LYS A 80 -23.72 12.40 3.67
N ASN A 81 -23.99 12.88 4.89
CA ASN A 81 -24.87 12.23 5.86
C ASN A 81 -24.54 10.73 6.03
N THR A 82 -23.25 10.39 6.14
CA THR A 82 -22.83 8.99 6.18
C THR A 82 -23.30 8.34 7.48
N PRO A 83 -24.02 7.20 7.43
CA PRO A 83 -24.49 6.54 8.63
C PRO A 83 -23.34 5.85 9.37
N PHE A 84 -23.31 6.04 10.69
CA PHE A 84 -22.42 5.32 11.60
C PHE A 84 -23.24 4.35 12.47
N PRO A 85 -22.73 3.14 12.76
CA PRO A 85 -23.35 2.22 13.69
C PRO A 85 -23.48 2.83 15.09
N ALA A 86 -24.50 2.44 15.85
CA ALA A 86 -24.82 3.05 17.15
C ALA A 86 -23.71 2.93 18.21
N ASN A 87 -22.77 1.98 18.03
CA ASN A 87 -21.62 1.81 18.91
C ASN A 87 -20.44 2.74 18.60
N PHE A 88 -20.55 3.61 17.59
CA PHE A 88 -19.55 4.63 17.29
C PHE A 88 -19.80 5.91 18.10
N PRO A 89 -18.75 6.71 18.36
CA PRO A 89 -18.89 8.02 18.99
C PRO A 89 -19.92 8.90 18.25
N LEU A 90 -20.76 9.62 19.00
CA LEU A 90 -21.71 10.59 18.43
C LEU A 90 -21.02 11.63 17.54
N LEU A 91 -19.77 11.96 17.89
CA LEU A 91 -18.94 12.88 17.12
C LEU A 91 -18.72 12.40 15.67
N CYS A 92 -18.67 11.09 15.39
CA CYS A 92 -18.58 10.62 14.00
C CYS A 92 -19.76 11.15 13.18
N THR A 93 -20.98 10.93 13.67
CA THR A 93 -22.20 11.38 12.98
C THR A 93 -22.27 12.90 12.90
N GLN A 94 -21.81 13.64 13.91
CA GLN A 94 -21.78 15.10 13.87
C GLN A 94 -20.78 15.64 12.84
N VAL A 95 -19.57 15.08 12.80
CA VAL A 95 -18.49 15.49 11.89
C VAL A 95 -18.83 15.14 10.44
N PHE A 96 -19.44 13.97 10.21
CA PHE A 96 -19.75 13.47 8.86
C PHE A 96 -21.23 13.62 8.48
N ALA A 97 -21.99 14.47 9.19
CA ALA A 97 -23.36 14.83 8.84
C ALA A 97 -23.41 15.68 7.55
N ALA A 98 -22.54 16.68 7.43
CA ALA A 98 -22.52 17.53 6.24
C ALA A 98 -21.95 16.80 5.02
N ARG A 99 -22.00 17.46 3.85
CA ARG A 99 -21.20 17.01 2.70
C ARG A 99 -19.72 17.23 3.01
N TYR A 100 -18.89 16.22 2.79
CA TYR A 100 -17.46 16.28 3.04
C TYR A 100 -16.66 15.70 1.88
N SER A 101 -15.41 16.15 1.78
CA SER A 101 -14.41 15.71 0.80
C SER A 101 -13.06 15.75 1.49
N ILE A 102 -12.58 14.61 1.97
CA ILE A 102 -11.44 14.50 2.87
C ILE A 102 -10.35 13.59 2.32
N LYS A 103 -9.10 13.80 2.72
CA LYS A 103 -8.03 12.83 2.54
C LYS A 103 -8.24 11.68 3.53
N GLY A 104 -8.65 10.51 3.08
CA GLY A 104 -8.75 9.31 3.92
C GLY A 104 -7.40 8.76 4.34
N TRP A 105 -6.45 8.71 3.39
CA TRP A 105 -5.12 8.13 3.57
C TRP A 105 -4.08 8.93 2.77
N ILE A 106 -2.86 9.18 3.25
CA ILE A 106 -2.46 9.11 4.66
C ILE A 106 -2.88 10.42 5.32
N ASN A 107 -3.64 10.30 6.41
CA ASN A 107 -4.26 11.43 7.07
C ASN A 107 -3.46 11.83 8.33
N PRO A 108 -3.08 13.12 8.49
CA PRO A 108 -2.41 13.60 9.70
C PRO A 108 -3.18 13.36 11.01
N LEU A 109 -4.51 13.19 10.99
CA LEU A 109 -5.27 12.82 12.20
C LEU A 109 -4.94 11.43 12.75
N LEU A 110 -4.31 10.56 11.96
CA LEU A 110 -3.73 9.31 12.48
C LEU A 110 -2.57 9.59 13.45
N ALA A 111 -1.99 10.80 13.40
CA ALA A 111 -0.83 11.23 14.16
C ALA A 111 -1.13 12.13 15.36
N VAL A 112 -2.30 12.76 15.41
CA VAL A 112 -2.64 13.72 16.48
C VAL A 112 -3.16 12.95 17.69
N GLY A 113 -2.23 12.41 18.49
CA GLY A 113 -2.51 11.59 19.66
C GLY A 113 -2.63 12.32 21.00
N THR A 114 -2.71 13.65 21.02
CA THR A 114 -2.65 14.42 22.28
C THR A 114 -3.98 14.63 22.98
N LEU A 115 -5.11 14.16 22.42
CA LEU A 115 -6.41 14.24 23.09
C LEU A 115 -7.10 12.87 23.03
N ASN A 116 -7.08 12.18 24.17
CA ASN A 116 -7.79 10.95 24.49
C ASN A 116 -9.34 11.13 24.47
N MET A 117 -9.86 12.00 23.62
CA MET A 117 -11.20 12.57 23.73
C MET A 117 -12.10 12.38 22.52
N THR A 118 -11.67 11.76 21.41
CA THR A 118 -12.56 11.72 20.22
C THR A 118 -12.72 10.42 19.44
N ASN A 119 -11.92 9.36 19.62
CA ASN A 119 -12.05 8.10 18.85
C ASN A 119 -12.24 8.34 17.32
N ILE A 120 -11.82 9.51 16.81
CA ILE A 120 -12.17 9.97 15.47
C ILE A 120 -11.41 9.16 14.41
N GLN A 121 -10.27 8.57 14.80
CA GLN A 121 -9.56 7.60 13.96
C GLN A 121 -10.44 6.37 13.70
N GLU A 122 -11.22 5.89 14.68
CA GLU A 122 -12.15 4.79 14.46
C GLU A 122 -13.23 5.18 13.43
N CYS A 123 -13.73 6.43 13.48
CA CYS A 123 -14.63 6.94 12.43
C CYS A 123 -13.96 6.92 11.05
N LEU A 124 -12.71 7.42 10.95
CA LEU A 124 -11.97 7.47 9.68
C LEU A 124 -11.71 6.07 9.12
N PHE A 125 -11.25 5.13 9.96
CA PHE A 125 -11.06 3.74 9.58
C PHE A 125 -12.36 3.07 9.15
N TYR A 126 -13.49 3.39 9.78
CA TYR A 126 -14.80 2.92 9.34
C TYR A 126 -15.15 3.44 7.95
N LEU A 127 -15.00 4.74 7.68
CA LEU A 127 -15.24 5.30 6.34
C LEU A 127 -14.35 4.68 5.26
N MET A 128 -13.11 4.34 5.61
CA MET A 128 -12.17 3.67 4.70
C MET A 128 -12.48 2.18 4.50
N SER A 129 -13.18 1.55 5.45
CA SER A 129 -13.48 0.12 5.45
C SER A 129 -14.41 -0.25 4.30
N LEU A 130 -14.31 -1.50 3.85
CA LEU A 130 -15.29 -2.08 2.94
C LEU A 130 -16.41 -2.79 3.73
N SER A 131 -17.62 -2.79 3.19
CA SER A 131 -18.70 -3.68 3.60
C SER A 131 -18.71 -4.90 2.67
N TYR A 132 -18.80 -6.09 3.23
CA TYR A 132 -18.98 -7.32 2.46
C TYR A 132 -20.45 -7.73 2.46
N ASP A 133 -21.02 -7.91 1.26
CA ASP A 133 -22.37 -8.42 1.05
C ASP A 133 -22.31 -9.92 0.73
N GLN A 134 -22.73 -10.72 1.70
CA GLN A 134 -22.78 -12.18 1.59
C GLN A 134 -23.72 -12.69 0.49
N THR A 135 -24.75 -11.92 0.14
CA THR A 135 -25.74 -12.34 -0.87
C THR A 135 -25.18 -12.26 -2.28
N THR A 136 -24.39 -11.20 -2.53
CA THR A 136 -23.80 -10.95 -3.84
C THR A 136 -22.33 -11.37 -3.93
N ASP A 137 -21.71 -11.77 -2.81
CA ASP A 137 -20.28 -12.03 -2.68
C ASP A 137 -19.42 -10.83 -3.13
N THR A 138 -19.89 -9.61 -2.82
CA THR A 138 -19.22 -8.37 -3.25
C THR A 138 -18.73 -7.52 -2.09
N TYR A 139 -17.63 -6.82 -2.33
CA TYR A 139 -17.10 -5.78 -1.43
C TYR A 139 -17.51 -4.41 -1.98
N ARG A 140 -17.98 -3.55 -1.08
CA ARG A 140 -18.46 -2.20 -1.41
C ARG A 140 -17.92 -1.20 -0.41
N ASN A 141 -17.88 0.07 -0.79
CA ASN A 141 -17.64 1.13 0.20
C ASN A 141 -18.76 1.16 1.24
N GLN A 142 -18.51 1.80 2.38
CA GLN A 142 -19.58 2.15 3.30
C GLN A 142 -20.69 2.94 2.59
N THR A 143 -21.93 2.74 3.02
CA THR A 143 -23.10 3.43 2.46
C THR A 143 -22.90 4.94 2.46
N GLY A 144 -23.03 5.57 1.30
CA GLY A 144 -22.89 7.03 1.16
C GLY A 144 -21.45 7.54 1.25
N VAL A 145 -20.46 6.68 0.98
CA VAL A 145 -19.04 7.04 0.87
C VAL A 145 -18.51 6.63 -0.50
N ASP A 146 -18.09 7.62 -1.27
CA ASP A 146 -17.34 7.45 -2.50
C ASP A 146 -15.85 7.55 -2.21
N VAL A 147 -15.05 6.79 -2.94
CA VAL A 147 -13.60 6.71 -2.74
C VAL A 147 -12.87 6.94 -4.05
N THR A 148 -11.81 7.73 -4.01
CA THR A 148 -10.88 7.90 -5.12
C THR A 148 -9.43 7.86 -4.65
N PHE A 149 -8.53 7.46 -5.56
CA PHE A 149 -7.09 7.40 -5.35
C PHE A 149 -6.33 8.39 -6.24
N LEU A 150 -7.08 9.21 -7.00
CA LEU A 150 -6.56 10.18 -7.96
C LEU A 150 -6.68 11.63 -7.47
N ALA A 151 -7.21 11.86 -6.26
CA ALA A 151 -7.67 13.19 -5.85
C ALA A 151 -8.60 13.78 -6.94
N ARG A 152 -8.25 14.96 -7.48
CA ARG A 152 -8.90 15.60 -8.64
C ARG A 152 -8.00 15.62 -9.89
N LYS A 153 -7.10 14.64 -10.03
CA LYS A 153 -6.16 14.52 -11.14
C LYS A 153 -6.58 13.42 -12.10
N GLU A 154 -6.02 13.48 -13.31
CA GLU A 154 -6.20 12.43 -14.30
C GLU A 154 -5.35 11.18 -13.95
N PHE A 155 -5.77 10.03 -14.44
CA PHE A 155 -4.99 8.80 -14.30
C PHE A 155 -3.69 8.90 -15.11
N GLY A 156 -2.57 8.47 -14.52
CA GLY A 156 -1.23 8.57 -15.12
C GLY A 156 -0.32 9.60 -14.45
N CYS A 157 -0.87 10.54 -13.67
CA CYS A 157 -0.08 11.50 -12.91
C CYS A 157 0.76 10.80 -11.83
N THR A 158 2.01 11.25 -11.63
CA THR A 158 2.88 10.70 -10.57
C THR A 158 2.43 11.10 -9.16
N CYS A 159 1.78 12.25 -9.01
CA CYS A 159 1.06 12.64 -7.81
C CYS A 159 -0.37 12.08 -7.91
N PRO A 160 -0.92 11.40 -6.88
CA PRO A 160 -0.47 11.37 -5.48
C PRO A 160 0.45 10.19 -5.08
N SER A 161 0.91 9.36 -6.01
CA SER A 161 1.70 8.16 -5.71
C SER A 161 3.16 8.43 -5.29
N THR A 162 3.57 9.70 -5.28
CA THR A 162 4.90 10.13 -4.89
C THR A 162 5.12 10.25 -3.39
N CYS A 163 4.10 10.57 -2.58
CA CYS A 163 4.33 10.98 -1.18
C CYS A 163 3.27 10.46 -0.20
N TRP A 164 3.70 10.10 1.02
CA TRP A 164 2.81 9.67 2.10
C TRP A 164 2.36 10.83 3.00
N VAL A 165 3.25 11.75 3.40
CA VAL A 165 2.96 12.67 4.52
C VAL A 165 2.24 13.96 4.10
N SER A 166 2.79 14.74 3.15
CA SER A 166 2.07 15.83 2.48
C SER A 166 2.90 16.38 1.32
N ASP A 167 2.24 17.01 0.34
CA ASP A 167 2.92 17.85 -0.66
C ASP A 167 2.85 19.35 -0.28
N SER A 168 2.48 19.66 0.97
CA SER A 168 2.03 21.00 1.42
C SER A 168 3.16 21.95 1.84
N PHE A 169 4.42 21.52 1.87
CA PHE A 169 5.55 22.41 2.16
C PHE A 169 6.06 23.08 0.86
N PRO A 170 6.43 24.37 0.88
CA PRO A 170 7.12 25.02 -0.25
C PRO A 170 8.42 24.26 -0.56
N GLY A 171 8.43 23.46 -1.62
CA GLY A 171 9.52 22.52 -1.94
C GLY A 171 9.07 21.12 -2.40
N GLY A 172 7.79 20.77 -2.30
CA GLY A 172 7.24 19.46 -2.72
C GLY A 172 7.42 18.36 -1.67
N CYS A 173 7.39 17.08 -2.09
CA CYS A 173 7.67 15.92 -1.23
C CYS A 173 9.15 15.93 -0.82
N ALA A 174 9.49 16.73 0.20
CA ALA A 174 10.81 16.85 0.77
C ALA A 174 10.90 16.02 2.06
N LEU A 175 12.03 15.33 2.24
CA LEU A 175 12.37 14.64 3.47
C LEU A 175 12.26 15.63 4.64
N SER A 176 11.35 15.40 5.57
CA SER A 176 11.33 16.13 6.84
C SER A 176 12.61 15.75 7.59
N SER A 177 13.58 16.65 7.68
CA SER A 177 14.87 16.42 8.38
C SER A 177 14.73 16.13 9.88
N SER A 178 13.50 16.15 10.40
CA SER A 178 13.14 15.89 11.80
C SER A 178 12.57 14.48 12.04
N SER A 179 12.26 13.70 10.99
CA SER A 179 11.82 12.31 11.17
C SER A 179 13.02 11.39 11.44
N PRO A 180 12.94 10.45 12.40
CA PRO A 180 13.94 9.40 12.59
C PRO A 180 14.09 8.43 11.42
N ALA A 181 13.12 8.39 10.49
CA ALA A 181 13.16 7.63 9.25
C ALA A 181 12.48 8.42 8.11
N PRO A 182 13.06 9.55 7.67
CA PRO A 182 12.42 10.46 6.72
C PRO A 182 12.26 9.83 5.34
N GLU A 183 13.06 8.80 5.06
CA GLU A 183 13.05 8.03 3.82
C GLU A 183 11.70 7.30 3.63
N ASP A 184 11.20 6.62 4.67
CA ASP A 184 9.94 5.86 4.64
C ASP A 184 8.69 6.74 4.43
N GLU A 185 8.79 8.06 4.60
CA GLU A 185 7.67 9.02 4.47
C GLU A 185 7.40 9.48 3.03
N THR A 186 8.27 9.09 2.09
CA THR A 186 8.28 9.63 0.72
C THR A 186 8.17 8.56 -0.37
N TYR A 187 7.87 7.30 -0.01
CA TYR A 187 7.53 6.18 -0.93
C TYR A 187 8.29 6.18 -2.28
N PHE A 188 7.68 6.56 -3.41
CA PHE A 188 8.35 6.62 -4.72
C PHE A 188 9.12 7.93 -4.98
N ALA A 189 8.91 9.01 -4.23
CA ALA A 189 9.54 10.30 -4.51
C ALA A 189 11.08 10.24 -4.51
N PRO A 190 11.79 9.54 -3.61
CA PRO A 190 13.25 9.48 -3.69
C PRO A 190 13.71 8.75 -4.94
N LEU A 191 13.07 7.63 -5.33
CA LEU A 191 13.38 6.96 -6.60
C LEU A 191 13.21 7.91 -7.78
N ILE A 192 12.10 8.64 -7.83
CA ILE A 192 11.81 9.58 -8.92
C ILE A 192 12.86 10.70 -8.96
N ASN A 193 13.04 11.40 -7.84
CA ASN A 193 13.82 12.63 -7.77
C ASN A 193 15.34 12.35 -7.81
N LYS A 194 15.81 11.26 -7.20
CA LYS A 194 17.23 10.90 -7.13
C LYS A 194 17.71 10.13 -8.35
N CYS A 195 16.84 9.30 -8.94
CA CYS A 195 17.25 8.35 -9.97
C CYS A 195 16.60 8.65 -11.31
N LEU A 196 15.27 8.55 -11.40
CA LEU A 196 14.58 8.54 -12.69
C LEU A 196 14.75 9.86 -13.44
N VAL A 197 14.59 11.00 -12.76
CA VAL A 197 14.81 12.32 -13.38
C VAL A 197 16.23 12.45 -13.92
N ASN A 198 17.23 12.01 -13.14
CA ASN A 198 18.64 12.02 -13.55
C ASN A 198 18.96 11.04 -14.71
N PHE A 199 18.11 10.04 -14.94
CA PHE A 199 18.24 9.10 -16.07
C PHE A 199 17.51 9.57 -17.33
N GLY A 200 16.89 10.75 -17.30
CA GLY A 200 16.18 11.35 -18.42
C GLY A 200 14.68 11.03 -18.47
N TYR A 201 14.09 10.63 -17.34
CA TYR A 201 12.63 10.52 -17.21
C TYR A 201 11.99 11.87 -16.88
N THR A 202 10.86 12.13 -17.51
CA THR A 202 10.07 13.35 -17.36
C THR A 202 8.63 12.97 -16.99
N LYS A 203 8.18 13.44 -15.83
CA LYS A 203 6.81 13.25 -15.33
C LYS A 203 5.80 13.74 -16.37
N GLY A 204 4.75 12.94 -16.61
CA GLY A 204 3.68 13.28 -17.57
C GLY A 204 4.05 13.06 -19.04
N CYS A 205 5.31 12.77 -19.37
CA CYS A 205 5.72 12.44 -20.74
C CYS A 205 6.10 10.95 -20.88
N ASN A 206 7.07 10.46 -20.11
CA ASN A 206 7.51 9.07 -20.14
C ASN A 206 7.65 8.46 -18.75
N LEU A 207 7.22 9.18 -17.71
CA LEU A 207 7.12 8.69 -16.34
C LEU A 207 5.70 8.95 -15.82
N PHE A 208 5.04 7.87 -15.44
CA PHE A 208 3.65 7.87 -15.01
C PHE A 208 3.49 7.05 -13.73
N ALA A 209 2.42 7.30 -12.98
CA ALA A 209 1.97 6.38 -11.94
C ALA A 209 0.54 5.89 -12.24
N ALA A 210 0.26 4.65 -11.84
CA ALA A 210 -1.02 3.99 -12.05
C ALA A 210 -1.61 3.61 -10.67
N PRO A 211 -2.21 4.58 -9.96
CA PRO A 211 -2.81 4.31 -8.66
C PRO A 211 -4.08 3.49 -8.78
N TYR A 212 -4.30 2.60 -7.81
CA TYR A 212 -5.48 1.75 -7.73
C TYR A 212 -6.00 1.66 -6.30
N ASP A 213 -7.21 1.12 -6.16
CA ASP A 213 -7.78 0.83 -4.85
C ASP A 213 -7.08 -0.36 -4.19
N TRP A 214 -6.10 -0.07 -3.34
CA TRP A 214 -5.32 -1.09 -2.64
C TRP A 214 -6.12 -1.89 -1.60
N ARG A 215 -7.41 -1.58 -1.40
CA ARG A 215 -8.33 -2.37 -0.55
C ARG A 215 -8.92 -3.55 -1.28
N LEU A 216 -8.98 -3.51 -2.62
CA LEU A 216 -9.66 -4.47 -3.47
C LEU A 216 -8.68 -5.45 -4.12
N THR A 217 -9.24 -6.53 -4.70
CA THR A 217 -8.50 -7.51 -5.49
C THR A 217 -8.96 -7.47 -6.95
N PRO A 218 -8.18 -8.04 -7.88
CA PRO A 218 -8.65 -8.29 -9.24
C PRO A 218 -9.92 -9.16 -9.29
N GLY A 219 -10.68 -9.05 -10.37
CA GLY A 219 -11.98 -9.72 -10.52
C GLY A 219 -13.17 -8.98 -9.93
N MET A 220 -12.96 -7.75 -9.40
CA MET A 220 -14.00 -6.85 -8.90
C MET A 220 -14.14 -5.63 -9.81
N ASP A 221 -15.36 -5.10 -9.98
CA ASP A 221 -15.70 -4.03 -10.95
C ASP A 221 -14.74 -2.82 -10.94
N TYR A 222 -14.39 -2.30 -9.75
CA TYR A 222 -13.49 -1.16 -9.63
C TYR A 222 -12.05 -1.48 -10.09
N THR A 223 -11.59 -2.71 -9.85
CA THR A 223 -10.27 -3.16 -10.32
C THR A 223 -10.28 -3.37 -11.84
N GLU A 224 -11.44 -3.70 -12.41
CA GLU A 224 -11.59 -3.81 -13.86
C GLU A 224 -11.52 -2.47 -14.58
N ALA A 225 -12.15 -1.43 -14.01
CA ALA A 225 -11.98 -0.06 -14.50
C ALA A 225 -10.51 0.39 -14.42
N TYR A 226 -9.78 0.01 -13.37
CA TYR A 226 -8.34 0.26 -13.26
C TYR A 226 -7.55 -0.40 -14.40
N PHE A 227 -7.83 -1.65 -14.75
CA PHE A 227 -7.13 -2.32 -15.85
C PHE A 227 -7.38 -1.67 -17.22
N VAL A 228 -8.60 -1.19 -17.47
CA VAL A 228 -8.90 -0.41 -18.69
C VAL A 228 -8.06 0.88 -18.74
N ASN A 229 -7.98 1.60 -17.62
CA ASN A 229 -7.18 2.82 -17.52
C ASN A 229 -5.67 2.53 -17.67
N LEU A 230 -5.17 1.45 -17.08
CA LEU A 230 -3.78 1.02 -17.21
C LEU A 230 -3.44 0.66 -18.66
N THR A 231 -4.28 -0.12 -19.34
CA THR A 231 -4.13 -0.45 -20.77
C THR A 231 -4.06 0.84 -21.60
N THR A 232 -5.02 1.75 -21.39
CA THR A 232 -5.08 3.02 -22.13
C THR A 232 -3.84 3.88 -21.92
N LEU A 233 -3.33 3.96 -20.69
CA LEU A 233 -2.11 4.70 -20.36
C LEU A 233 -0.89 4.09 -21.06
N ILE A 234 -0.75 2.77 -21.03
CA ILE A 234 0.35 2.06 -21.69
C ILE A 234 0.29 2.31 -23.20
N GLU A 235 -0.84 2.09 -23.86
CA GLU A 235 -0.98 2.28 -25.30
C GLU A 235 -0.69 3.72 -25.73
N LYS A 236 -1.24 4.71 -25.02
CA LYS A 236 -0.98 6.14 -25.29
C LYS A 236 0.49 6.49 -25.13
N SER A 237 1.13 6.02 -24.05
CA SER A 237 2.54 6.32 -23.79
C SER A 237 3.49 5.63 -24.77
N VAL A 238 3.19 4.40 -25.19
CA VAL A 238 3.94 3.68 -26.22
C VAL A 238 3.81 4.39 -27.57
N ASN A 239 2.59 4.82 -27.94
CA ASN A 239 2.38 5.58 -29.17
C ASN A 239 3.08 6.95 -29.17
N ALA A 240 3.09 7.63 -28.02
CA ALA A 240 3.74 8.94 -27.88
C ALA A 240 5.28 8.87 -27.93
N THR A 241 5.86 7.78 -27.42
CA THR A 241 7.33 7.61 -27.32
C THR A 241 7.92 6.73 -28.42
N GLY A 242 7.10 5.94 -29.11
CA GLY A 242 7.53 4.91 -30.07
C GLY A 242 8.27 3.73 -29.43
N LYS A 243 8.21 3.58 -28.10
CA LYS A 243 8.94 2.55 -27.34
C LYS A 243 8.00 1.77 -26.44
N LYS A 244 8.21 0.45 -26.35
CA LYS A 244 7.46 -0.42 -25.43
C LYS A 244 7.67 0.03 -23.98
N ALA A 245 6.61 -0.03 -23.19
CA ALA A 245 6.61 0.40 -21.80
C ALA A 245 7.38 -0.56 -20.88
N VAL A 246 7.75 -0.05 -19.71
CA VAL A 246 8.28 -0.77 -18.55
C VAL A 246 7.31 -0.55 -17.40
N LEU A 247 6.89 -1.63 -16.73
CA LEU A 247 6.11 -1.54 -15.50
C LEU A 247 7.04 -1.75 -14.31
N LEU A 248 7.11 -0.77 -13.40
CA LEU A 248 7.84 -0.91 -12.13
C LEU A 248 6.83 -1.04 -11.01
N CYS A 249 6.80 -2.23 -10.43
CA CYS A 249 5.84 -2.63 -9.41
C CYS A 249 6.54 -2.74 -8.06
N HIS A 250 5.86 -2.32 -7.00
CA HIS A 250 6.33 -2.51 -5.63
C HIS A 250 5.30 -3.26 -4.79
N SER A 251 5.74 -4.21 -3.97
CA SER A 251 4.90 -4.93 -3.00
C SER A 251 3.64 -5.53 -3.65
N LEU A 252 2.43 -5.31 -3.10
CA LEU A 252 1.15 -5.77 -3.65
C LEU A 252 0.94 -5.41 -5.14
N GLY A 253 1.51 -4.31 -5.62
CA GLY A 253 1.42 -3.91 -7.03
C GLY A 253 1.95 -4.98 -7.99
N ASN A 254 2.92 -5.79 -7.53
CA ASN A 254 3.42 -6.95 -8.27
C ASN A 254 2.32 -7.98 -8.53
N LEU A 255 1.49 -8.28 -7.52
CA LEU A 255 0.40 -9.26 -7.67
C LEU A 255 -0.71 -8.73 -8.56
N VAL A 256 -1.02 -7.44 -8.47
CA VAL A 256 -2.02 -6.77 -9.31
C VAL A 256 -1.59 -6.79 -10.78
N VAL A 257 -0.34 -6.42 -11.08
CA VAL A 257 0.19 -6.49 -12.45
C VAL A 257 0.36 -7.92 -12.92
N ASN A 258 0.76 -8.85 -12.04
CA ASN A 258 0.82 -10.26 -12.37
C ASN A 258 -0.54 -10.79 -12.83
N TYR A 259 -1.61 -10.49 -12.09
CA TYR A 259 -2.97 -10.84 -12.50
C TYR A 259 -3.36 -10.17 -13.82
N TYR A 260 -3.11 -8.87 -13.98
CA TYR A 260 -3.42 -8.14 -15.21
C TYR A 260 -2.78 -8.80 -16.44
N LEU A 261 -1.48 -9.09 -16.38
CA LEU A 261 -0.76 -9.72 -17.49
C LEU A 261 -1.20 -11.17 -17.68
N ASN A 262 -1.48 -11.90 -16.60
CA ASN A 262 -1.84 -13.30 -16.70
C ASN A 262 -3.29 -13.50 -17.17
N GLN A 263 -4.24 -12.74 -16.67
CA GLN A 263 -5.66 -13.04 -16.84
C GLN A 263 -6.35 -12.12 -17.84
N ARG A 264 -5.78 -10.95 -18.12
CA ARG A 264 -6.47 -9.90 -18.89
C ARG A 264 -5.83 -9.65 -20.25
N MET A 265 -4.50 -9.70 -20.33
CA MET A 265 -3.79 -9.29 -21.54
C MET A 265 -3.37 -10.48 -22.40
N SER A 266 -3.64 -10.39 -23.71
CA SER A 266 -3.19 -11.39 -24.68
C SER A 266 -1.67 -11.36 -24.86
N GLN A 267 -1.09 -12.46 -25.36
CA GLN A 267 0.32 -12.53 -25.73
C GLN A 267 0.71 -11.44 -26.73
N GLU A 268 -0.11 -11.25 -27.76
CA GLU A 268 0.15 -10.29 -28.82
C GLU A 268 0.20 -8.86 -28.28
N TRP A 269 -0.73 -8.51 -27.38
CA TRP A 269 -0.72 -7.20 -26.73
C TRP A 269 0.53 -7.00 -25.87
N GLN A 270 0.89 -7.98 -25.04
CA GLN A 270 2.07 -7.90 -24.19
C GLN A 270 3.35 -7.75 -25.03
N ASN A 271 3.48 -8.56 -26.08
CA ASN A 271 4.59 -8.50 -27.01
C ASN A 271 4.66 -7.16 -27.74
N TRP A 272 3.53 -6.51 -28.03
CA TRP A 272 3.52 -5.22 -28.71
C TRP A 272 3.86 -4.06 -27.78
N TYR A 273 3.28 -4.04 -26.58
CA TYR A 273 3.29 -2.86 -25.72
C TYR A 273 4.30 -2.91 -24.56
N LEU A 274 4.75 -4.10 -24.13
CA LEU A 274 5.62 -4.23 -22.97
C LEU A 274 7.02 -4.71 -23.35
N SER A 275 8.03 -4.07 -22.75
CA SER A 275 9.41 -4.53 -22.86
C SER A 275 9.77 -5.49 -21.73
N ARG A 276 9.37 -5.16 -20.49
CA ARG A 276 9.67 -5.92 -19.27
C ARG A 276 8.86 -5.39 -18.09
N THR A 277 8.88 -6.14 -17.00
CA THR A 277 8.44 -5.69 -15.66
C THR A 277 9.62 -5.68 -14.69
N ILE A 278 9.65 -4.69 -13.81
CA ILE A 278 10.60 -4.60 -12.69
C ILE A 278 9.79 -4.84 -11.42
N ASN A 279 10.01 -5.99 -10.80
CA ASN A 279 9.20 -6.48 -9.70
C ASN A 279 9.94 -6.32 -8.39
N THR A 280 9.59 -5.28 -7.63
CA THR A 280 10.31 -4.87 -6.43
C THR A 280 9.59 -5.38 -5.19
N SER A 281 10.27 -6.20 -4.36
CA SER A 281 9.74 -6.76 -3.11
C SER A 281 8.37 -7.46 -3.30
N GLY A 282 8.27 -8.28 -4.36
CA GLY A 282 7.03 -8.95 -4.75
C GLY A 282 6.61 -10.09 -3.80
N PRO A 283 5.43 -10.02 -3.15
CA PRO A 283 4.97 -11.04 -2.20
C PRO A 283 4.26 -12.20 -2.91
N TYR A 284 4.90 -12.84 -3.90
CA TYR A 284 4.28 -13.90 -4.71
C TYR A 284 3.81 -15.10 -3.88
N GLY A 285 4.51 -15.41 -2.79
CA GLY A 285 4.11 -16.43 -1.81
C GLY A 285 3.13 -15.95 -0.73
N GLY A 286 2.70 -14.69 -0.76
CA GLY A 286 2.00 -14.03 0.35
C GLY A 286 2.96 -13.57 1.45
N THR A 287 2.44 -13.20 2.62
CA THR A 287 3.25 -12.79 3.76
C THR A 287 2.63 -13.20 5.10
N THR A 288 3.46 -13.64 6.03
CA THR A 288 3.04 -13.89 7.42
C THR A 288 2.71 -12.60 8.18
N PHE A 289 3.19 -11.43 7.73
CA PHE A 289 2.78 -10.14 8.27
C PHE A 289 1.25 -9.99 8.29
N ILE A 290 0.55 -10.43 7.23
CA ILE A 290 -0.91 -10.29 7.17
C ILE A 290 -1.62 -11.14 8.22
N ILE A 291 -1.00 -12.26 8.65
CA ILE A 291 -1.51 -13.11 9.73
C ILE A 291 -1.57 -12.33 11.05
N GLU A 292 -0.49 -11.61 11.41
CA GLU A 292 -0.49 -10.76 12.61
C GLU A 292 -1.55 -9.66 12.55
N GLN A 293 -1.76 -9.10 11.34
CA GLN A 293 -2.72 -8.01 11.13
C GLN A 293 -4.17 -8.49 11.24
N ILE A 294 -4.52 -9.64 10.69
CA ILE A 294 -5.88 -10.20 10.85
C ILE A 294 -6.12 -10.74 12.25
N LEU A 295 -5.09 -11.16 13.00
CA LEU A 295 -5.26 -11.69 14.36
C LEU A 295 -5.27 -10.59 15.40
N SER A 296 -4.21 -9.79 15.48
CA SER A 296 -4.03 -8.77 16.52
C SER A 296 -4.06 -7.33 16.02
N GLY A 297 -3.87 -7.10 14.72
CA GLY A 297 -3.84 -5.76 14.14
C GLY A 297 -2.69 -4.91 14.67
N ASN A 298 -1.52 -5.51 14.90
CA ASN A 298 -0.36 -4.82 15.44
C ASN A 298 0.08 -3.68 14.51
N VAL A 299 -0.38 -2.46 14.81
CA VAL A 299 -0.20 -1.29 13.95
C VAL A 299 1.25 -0.83 13.89
N ASP A 300 2.04 -1.12 14.92
CA ASP A 300 3.46 -0.76 14.98
C ASP A 300 4.30 -1.45 13.89
N ARG A 301 3.77 -2.51 13.26
CA ARG A 301 4.39 -3.14 12.08
C ARG A 301 4.29 -2.28 10.83
N LEU A 302 3.20 -1.52 10.70
CA LEU A 302 2.98 -0.58 9.61
C LEU A 302 3.66 0.76 9.92
N PHE A 303 3.44 1.28 11.14
CA PHE A 303 3.95 2.58 11.60
C PHE A 303 4.40 2.47 13.05
N PRO A 304 5.71 2.32 13.31
CA PRO A 304 6.24 2.18 14.66
C PRO A 304 5.79 3.31 15.60
N GLY A 305 5.20 2.96 16.74
CA GLY A 305 4.74 3.91 17.75
C GLY A 305 3.30 4.38 17.57
N LEU A 306 2.63 4.01 16.46
CA LEU A 306 1.23 4.36 16.22
C LEU A 306 0.29 3.66 17.22
N SER A 307 0.70 2.55 17.85
CA SER A 307 -0.11 1.87 18.87
C SER A 307 -0.34 2.71 20.14
N LEU A 308 0.46 3.77 20.36
CA LEU A 308 0.26 4.74 21.45
C LEU A 308 -0.94 5.66 21.22
N ILE A 309 -1.42 5.74 19.97
CA ILE A 309 -2.44 6.71 19.53
C ILE A 309 -3.66 5.98 18.98
N VAL A 310 -3.44 4.91 18.21
CA VAL A 310 -4.49 4.10 17.58
C VAL A 310 -4.47 2.69 18.18
N PRO A 311 -5.56 2.24 18.81
CA PRO A 311 -5.64 0.87 19.32
C PRO A 311 -5.50 -0.15 18.18
N ASN A 312 -4.68 -1.19 18.38
CA ASN A 312 -4.50 -2.29 17.43
C ASN A 312 -5.83 -2.91 16.96
N LEU A 313 -6.82 -3.00 17.85
CA LEU A 313 -8.12 -3.59 17.53
C LEU A 313 -8.92 -2.75 16.51
N VAL A 314 -8.73 -1.43 16.47
CA VAL A 314 -9.35 -0.56 15.46
C VAL A 314 -8.75 -0.87 14.09
N VAL A 315 -7.42 -0.96 14.01
CA VAL A 315 -6.71 -1.32 12.78
C VAL A 315 -7.06 -2.73 12.34
N ARG A 316 -7.15 -3.68 13.27
CA ARG A 316 -7.60 -5.05 12.98
C ARG A 316 -8.97 -5.10 12.32
N LYS A 317 -9.95 -4.38 12.88
CA LYS A 317 -11.31 -4.30 12.30
C LYS A 317 -11.25 -3.78 10.87
N PHE A 318 -10.47 -2.73 10.63
CA PHE A 318 -10.28 -2.14 9.30
C PHE A 318 -9.61 -3.12 8.33
N ILE A 319 -8.45 -3.70 8.69
CA ILE A 319 -7.71 -4.64 7.83
C ILE A 319 -8.59 -5.83 7.43
N ARG A 320 -9.37 -6.38 8.36
CA ARG A 320 -10.29 -7.50 8.11
C ARG A 320 -11.39 -7.20 7.08
N THR A 321 -11.60 -5.93 6.72
CA THR A 321 -12.56 -5.55 5.67
C THR A 321 -11.95 -5.55 4.27
N LEU A 322 -10.62 -5.51 4.16
CA LEU A 322 -9.93 -5.32 2.89
C LEU A 322 -9.85 -6.64 2.14
N ALA A 323 -10.48 -6.72 0.97
CA ALA A 323 -10.38 -7.90 0.10
C ALA A 323 -8.91 -8.22 -0.26
N ALA A 324 -8.06 -7.19 -0.38
CA ALA A 324 -6.63 -7.33 -0.63
C ALA A 324 -5.88 -8.22 0.39
N VAL A 325 -6.41 -8.40 1.60
CA VAL A 325 -5.90 -9.38 2.57
C VAL A 325 -5.82 -10.76 1.95
N ALA A 326 -6.86 -11.19 1.22
CA ALA A 326 -6.90 -12.51 0.60
C ALA A 326 -5.75 -12.71 -0.41
N PHE A 327 -5.31 -11.65 -1.09
CA PHE A 327 -4.21 -11.73 -2.04
C PHE A 327 -2.84 -11.81 -1.37
N LEU A 328 -2.74 -11.32 -0.12
CA LEU A 328 -1.50 -11.27 0.67
C LEU A 328 -1.34 -12.47 1.62
N LEU A 329 -2.35 -13.33 1.75
CA LEU A 329 -2.26 -14.52 2.61
C LEU A 329 -1.15 -15.47 2.12
N PRO A 330 -0.42 -16.11 3.06
CA PRO A 330 0.55 -17.16 2.74
C PRO A 330 -0.02 -18.19 1.78
N ASN A 331 0.75 -18.64 0.80
CA ASN A 331 0.35 -19.65 -0.17
C ASN A 331 1.47 -20.67 -0.47
N SER A 332 1.12 -21.72 -1.24
CA SER A 332 1.98 -22.88 -1.49
C SER A 332 3.20 -22.61 -2.41
N LEU A 333 3.29 -21.43 -3.03
CA LEU A 333 4.50 -21.05 -3.79
C LEU A 333 5.69 -20.86 -2.86
N ALA A 334 5.46 -20.46 -1.61
CA ALA A 334 6.50 -20.19 -0.63
C ALA A 334 6.43 -21.09 0.60
N PHE A 335 5.24 -21.32 1.15
CA PHE A 335 5.06 -21.95 2.45
C PHE A 335 4.64 -23.43 2.33
N GLN A 336 5.33 -24.30 3.06
CA GLN A 336 4.98 -25.73 3.16
C GLN A 336 3.80 -25.93 4.12
N SER A 337 3.03 -27.00 3.93
CA SER A 337 1.80 -27.27 4.70
C SER A 337 2.01 -27.28 6.22
N ASP A 338 3.16 -27.74 6.69
CA ASP A 338 3.55 -27.84 8.10
C ASP A 338 4.18 -26.55 8.65
N THR A 339 4.34 -25.50 7.83
CA THR A 339 4.88 -24.21 8.29
C THR A 339 3.98 -23.65 9.38
N LYS A 340 4.51 -23.50 10.59
CA LYS A 340 3.79 -22.87 11.70
C LYS A 340 3.57 -21.39 11.40
N LEU A 341 2.33 -20.92 11.52
CA LEU A 341 1.96 -19.50 11.37
C LEU A 341 1.66 -18.86 12.72
N ALA A 342 0.84 -19.52 13.53
CA ALA A 342 0.42 -19.00 14.82
C ALA A 342 0.26 -20.08 15.89
N SER A 343 0.29 -19.68 17.16
CA SER A 343 -0.17 -20.46 18.31
C SER A 343 -1.16 -19.59 19.10
N ILE A 344 -2.33 -20.12 19.41
CA ILE A 344 -3.38 -19.37 20.13
C ILE A 344 -3.80 -20.20 21.33
N SER A 345 -3.51 -19.70 22.53
CA SER A 345 -3.77 -20.41 23.80
C SER A 345 -3.23 -21.85 23.81
N GLY A 346 -2.04 -22.06 23.22
CA GLY A 346 -1.38 -23.36 23.12
C GLY A 346 -1.80 -24.25 21.93
N ILE A 347 -2.77 -23.83 21.13
CA ILE A 347 -3.17 -24.54 19.90
C ILE A 347 -2.34 -24.01 18.72
N ASN A 348 -1.58 -24.88 18.07
CA ASN A 348 -0.78 -24.53 16.89
C ASN A 348 -1.63 -24.50 15.61
N TYR A 349 -1.41 -23.49 14.79
CA TYR A 349 -1.97 -23.33 13.46
C TYR A 349 -0.83 -23.26 12.43
N THR A 350 -0.86 -24.18 11.48
CA THR A 350 0.08 -24.24 10.36
C THR A 350 -0.52 -23.63 9.10
N PHE A 351 0.24 -23.58 8.01
CA PHE A 351 -0.28 -23.18 6.71
C PHE A 351 -1.44 -24.09 6.25
N ALA A 352 -1.42 -25.39 6.59
CA ALA A 352 -2.55 -26.29 6.33
C ALA A 352 -3.83 -25.87 7.06
N ASP A 353 -3.70 -25.13 8.17
CA ASP A 353 -4.81 -24.66 9.01
C ASP A 353 -5.29 -23.24 8.68
N LEU A 354 -4.91 -22.70 7.51
CA LEU A 354 -5.18 -21.31 7.16
C LEU A 354 -6.69 -20.99 7.18
N ALA A 355 -7.56 -21.89 6.71
CA ALA A 355 -9.01 -21.69 6.71
C ALA A 355 -9.58 -21.61 8.15
N GLN A 356 -9.07 -22.43 9.06
CA GLN A 356 -9.40 -22.40 10.47
C GLN A 356 -8.93 -21.08 11.09
N LEU A 357 -7.73 -20.61 10.72
CA LEU A 357 -7.19 -19.34 11.21
C LEU A 357 -8.01 -18.13 10.74
N LEU A 358 -8.51 -18.14 9.50
CA LEU A 358 -9.47 -17.13 9.00
C LEU A 358 -10.79 -17.16 9.78
N SER A 359 -11.25 -18.34 10.18
CA SER A 359 -12.44 -18.50 11.02
C SER A 359 -12.21 -17.92 12.42
N VAL A 360 -11.05 -18.18 13.04
CA VAL A 360 -10.65 -17.56 14.31
C VAL A 360 -10.57 -16.03 14.20
N ALA A 361 -10.12 -15.52 13.05
CA ALA A 361 -10.11 -14.08 12.76
C ALA A 361 -11.51 -13.51 12.37
N ASN A 362 -12.56 -14.32 12.37
CA ASN A 362 -13.92 -13.94 11.97
C ASN A 362 -14.00 -13.34 10.55
N ILE A 363 -13.24 -13.92 9.62
CA ILE A 363 -13.17 -13.56 8.19
C ILE A 363 -13.17 -14.80 7.28
N ALA A 364 -13.89 -15.86 7.67
CA ALA A 364 -13.95 -17.12 6.94
C ALA A 364 -14.41 -16.95 5.48
N GLN A 365 -15.21 -15.92 5.18
CA GLN A 365 -15.63 -15.56 3.83
C GLN A 365 -14.47 -15.29 2.87
N MET A 366 -13.28 -14.90 3.36
CA MET A 366 -12.12 -14.64 2.51
C MET A 366 -11.52 -15.91 1.90
N GLN A 367 -11.89 -17.10 2.39
CA GLN A 367 -11.30 -18.36 1.96
C GLN A 367 -11.50 -18.63 0.45
N SER A 368 -12.70 -18.40 -0.08
CA SER A 368 -13.00 -18.60 -1.50
C SER A 368 -12.20 -17.65 -2.38
N LEU A 369 -12.15 -16.38 -1.99
CA LEU A 369 -11.38 -15.34 -2.68
C LEU A 369 -9.88 -15.67 -2.68
N TYR A 370 -9.34 -16.10 -1.53
CA TYR A 370 -7.95 -16.55 -1.40
C TYR A 370 -7.64 -17.72 -2.33
N GLN A 371 -8.49 -18.75 -2.35
CA GLN A 371 -8.30 -19.92 -3.21
C GLN A 371 -8.27 -19.54 -4.69
N SER A 372 -9.19 -18.69 -5.12
CA SER A 372 -9.23 -18.20 -6.50
C SER A 372 -7.97 -17.42 -6.88
N LEU A 373 -7.55 -16.47 -6.04
CA LEU A 373 -6.42 -15.59 -6.34
C LEU A 373 -5.07 -16.30 -6.29
N SER A 374 -4.82 -17.12 -5.26
CA SER A 374 -3.53 -17.78 -5.05
C SER A 374 -3.15 -18.73 -6.19
N THR A 375 -4.13 -19.39 -6.81
CA THR A 375 -3.88 -20.30 -7.95
C THR A 375 -3.54 -19.58 -9.26
N GLN A 376 -3.73 -18.26 -9.31
CA GLN A 376 -3.55 -17.47 -10.53
C GLN A 376 -2.21 -16.72 -10.59
N ILE A 377 -1.39 -16.84 -9.53
CA ILE A 377 -0.07 -16.20 -9.44
C ILE A 377 0.96 -17.08 -10.18
N ASP A 378 1.54 -16.53 -11.24
CA ASP A 378 2.49 -17.26 -12.09
C ASP A 378 3.42 -16.33 -12.89
N ALA A 379 4.59 -16.82 -13.30
CA ALA A 379 5.56 -16.11 -14.14
C ALA A 379 5.65 -16.63 -15.59
N ASN A 380 4.62 -17.36 -16.04
CA ASN A 380 4.65 -18.04 -17.33
C ASN A 380 4.30 -17.16 -18.55
N LYS A 381 4.00 -15.85 -18.40
CA LYS A 381 3.43 -15.07 -19.51
C LYS A 381 4.32 -13.94 -20.00
N TYR A 382 4.77 -14.16 -21.24
CA TYR A 382 5.26 -13.31 -22.35
C TYR A 382 6.16 -12.10 -22.07
N THR A 383 5.96 -11.38 -20.95
CA THR A 383 6.75 -10.21 -20.58
C THR A 383 7.87 -10.59 -19.62
N PRO A 384 9.15 -10.35 -19.96
CA PRO A 384 10.27 -10.66 -19.07
C PRO A 384 10.18 -9.94 -17.72
N MET A 385 10.51 -10.65 -16.64
CA MET A 385 10.50 -10.16 -15.26
C MET A 385 11.92 -9.96 -14.72
N PHE A 386 12.17 -8.77 -14.18
CA PHE A 386 13.37 -8.45 -13.39
C PHE A 386 12.95 -8.33 -11.93
N CYS A 387 13.23 -9.36 -11.12
CA CYS A 387 12.86 -9.34 -9.71
C CYS A 387 14.00 -8.73 -8.88
N VAL A 388 13.65 -7.77 -8.03
CA VAL A 388 14.58 -7.15 -7.09
C VAL A 388 13.94 -7.13 -5.71
N HIS A 389 14.64 -7.58 -4.68
CA HIS A 389 14.11 -7.56 -3.32
C HIS A 389 15.23 -7.34 -2.31
N SER A 390 14.87 -6.97 -1.09
CA SER A 390 15.84 -6.80 -0.01
C SER A 390 15.75 -7.88 1.05
N ILE A 391 16.83 -8.03 1.80
CA ILE A 391 16.86 -8.75 3.08
C ILE A 391 17.35 -7.76 4.13
N SER A 392 16.46 -7.43 5.06
CA SER A 392 16.69 -6.48 6.14
C SER A 392 17.35 -7.16 7.33
N ASP A 393 18.28 -6.46 7.97
CA ASP A 393 18.96 -6.95 9.18
C ASP A 393 18.00 -7.10 10.37
N LYS A 394 16.85 -6.42 10.34
CA LYS A 394 15.82 -6.50 11.39
C LYS A 394 14.98 -7.79 11.30
N GLY A 395 15.08 -8.52 10.18
CA GLY A 395 14.22 -9.65 9.86
C GLY A 395 12.75 -9.27 9.62
N THR A 396 11.95 -10.25 9.25
CA THR A 396 10.49 -10.17 9.07
C THR A 396 9.80 -11.06 10.10
N PRO A 397 8.66 -10.66 10.70
CA PRO A 397 7.83 -11.58 11.47
C PRO A 397 7.57 -12.90 10.71
N ALA A 398 7.59 -14.03 11.40
CA ALA A 398 7.39 -15.34 10.76
C ALA A 398 6.40 -16.22 11.53
N GLU A 399 6.47 -16.21 12.87
CA GLU A 399 5.58 -17.01 13.72
C GLU A 399 5.06 -16.15 14.89
N PHE A 400 3.79 -16.35 15.27
CA PHE A 400 3.11 -15.54 16.29
C PHE A 400 2.54 -16.42 17.40
N ASP A 401 2.91 -16.14 18.66
CA ASP A 401 2.30 -16.80 19.82
C ASP A 401 1.37 -15.86 20.59
N TYR A 402 0.14 -16.31 20.82
CA TYR A 402 -0.94 -15.59 21.49
C TYR A 402 -1.40 -16.35 22.74
N PRO A 403 -0.61 -16.36 23.83
CA PRO A 403 -0.96 -17.07 25.05
C PRO A 403 -2.23 -16.51 25.71
N ASN A 404 -2.49 -15.22 25.51
CA ASN A 404 -3.63 -14.49 26.10
C ASN A 404 -4.73 -14.15 25.08
N GLY A 405 -4.77 -14.87 23.96
CA GLY A 405 -5.72 -14.63 22.86
C GLY A 405 -5.30 -13.52 21.90
N ILE A 406 -6.01 -13.46 20.77
CA ILE A 406 -5.64 -12.64 19.59
C ILE A 406 -5.93 -11.15 19.77
N ASP A 407 -6.62 -10.75 20.84
CA ASP A 407 -6.88 -9.34 21.16
C ASP A 407 -5.68 -8.65 21.81
N LYS A 408 -4.59 -9.40 22.05
CA LYS A 408 -3.31 -8.92 22.56
C LYS A 408 -2.23 -9.04 21.49
N LYS A 409 -1.15 -8.30 21.66
CA LYS A 409 0.04 -8.42 20.81
C LYS A 409 0.65 -9.82 20.97
N ALA A 410 1.16 -10.38 19.86
CA ALA A 410 1.83 -11.66 19.87
C ALA A 410 3.27 -11.56 20.42
N ASP A 411 3.75 -12.64 21.01
CA ASP A 411 5.18 -12.92 21.04
C ASP A 411 5.60 -13.38 19.65
N THR A 412 6.46 -12.60 18.99
CA THR A 412 6.79 -12.81 17.57
C THR A 412 8.19 -13.38 17.40
N LYS A 413 8.30 -14.45 16.63
CA LYS A 413 9.59 -14.94 16.12
C LYS A 413 9.87 -14.30 14.76
N MET A 414 11.05 -13.72 14.63
CA MET A 414 11.51 -13.12 13.39
C MET A 414 12.24 -14.17 12.53
N GLY A 415 12.08 -14.07 11.21
CA GLY A 415 12.80 -14.83 10.20
C GLY A 415 13.40 -13.89 9.13
N PRO A 416 14.05 -14.44 8.09
CA PRO A 416 14.63 -13.64 7.03
C PRO A 416 13.55 -12.97 6.16
N GLY A 417 13.83 -11.75 5.72
CA GLY A 417 12.97 -10.97 4.83
C GLY A 417 13.26 -9.48 4.94
N ASP A 418 12.40 -8.63 4.39
CA ASP A 418 12.62 -7.18 4.30
C ASP A 418 11.97 -6.36 5.44
N GLY A 419 11.39 -7.02 6.45
CA GLY A 419 10.62 -6.40 7.52
C GLY A 419 9.10 -6.60 7.38
N LEU A 420 8.58 -6.81 6.16
CA LEU A 420 7.16 -7.05 5.92
C LEU A 420 6.90 -8.34 5.14
N ILE A 421 7.76 -8.70 4.19
CA ILE A 421 7.61 -9.89 3.35
C ILE A 421 8.71 -10.89 3.70
N ASN A 422 8.32 -12.15 3.86
CA ASN A 422 9.25 -13.25 4.15
C ASN A 422 10.16 -13.49 2.93
N ALA A 423 11.44 -13.78 3.17
CA ALA A 423 12.42 -13.99 2.10
C ALA A 423 11.99 -15.08 1.11
N GLU A 424 11.41 -16.17 1.61
CA GLU A 424 10.90 -17.28 0.79
C GLU A 424 9.76 -16.90 -0.16
N SER A 425 8.95 -15.90 0.21
CA SER A 425 7.90 -15.34 -0.64
C SER A 425 8.47 -14.52 -1.80
N MET A 426 9.48 -13.70 -1.53
CA MET A 426 10.16 -12.91 -2.57
C MET A 426 11.03 -13.80 -3.48
N ARG A 427 11.65 -14.84 -2.92
CA ARG A 427 12.46 -15.83 -3.63
C ARG A 427 11.66 -16.80 -4.50
N VAL A 428 10.33 -16.69 -4.55
CA VAL A 428 9.51 -17.38 -5.57
C VAL A 428 9.99 -17.03 -6.98
N CYS A 429 10.45 -15.79 -7.23
CA CYS A 429 11.08 -15.44 -8.51
C CYS A 429 12.29 -16.30 -8.85
N GLN A 430 13.12 -16.65 -7.86
CA GLN A 430 14.29 -17.50 -8.07
C GLN A 430 13.87 -18.91 -8.45
N LYS A 431 12.85 -19.47 -7.78
CA LYS A 431 12.26 -20.77 -8.15
C LYS A 431 11.73 -20.75 -9.58
N TRP A 432 11.02 -19.69 -9.97
CA TRP A 432 10.51 -19.54 -11.33
C TRP A 432 11.62 -19.40 -12.38
N LYS A 433 12.68 -18.66 -12.08
CA LYS A 433 13.87 -18.57 -12.94
C LYS A 433 14.52 -19.94 -13.16
N GLU A 434 14.71 -20.72 -12.10
CA GLU A 434 15.27 -22.07 -12.15
C GLU A 434 14.38 -23.05 -12.93
N GLN A 435 13.06 -22.83 -12.91
CA GLN A 435 12.09 -23.57 -13.72
C GLN A 435 12.05 -23.14 -15.20
N GLY A 436 12.87 -22.17 -15.62
CA GLY A 436 12.89 -21.67 -16.99
C GLY A 436 11.70 -20.78 -17.36
N LYS A 437 11.00 -20.22 -16.36
CA LYS A 437 9.96 -19.20 -16.58
C LYS A 437 10.59 -17.87 -16.97
N LEU A 438 9.76 -16.88 -17.34
CA LEU A 438 10.20 -15.58 -17.87
C LEU A 438 10.73 -14.62 -16.81
N VAL A 439 11.64 -15.09 -15.95
CA VAL A 439 12.37 -14.31 -14.97
C VAL A 439 13.82 -14.18 -15.43
N ASP A 440 14.16 -13.03 -16.02
CA ASP A 440 15.48 -12.75 -16.57
C ASP A 440 16.54 -12.68 -15.46
N SER A 441 16.22 -11.98 -14.37
CA SER A 441 17.13 -11.82 -13.24
C SER A 441 16.39 -11.72 -11.92
N VAL A 442 17.10 -12.14 -10.87
CA VAL A 442 16.71 -11.98 -9.48
C VAL A 442 17.89 -11.34 -8.77
N THR A 443 17.67 -10.20 -8.13
CA THR A 443 18.69 -9.47 -7.39
C THR A 443 18.25 -9.29 -5.95
N GLU A 444 19.07 -9.76 -5.01
CA GLU A 444 18.86 -9.61 -3.58
C GLU A 444 19.78 -8.50 -3.05
N ILE A 445 19.21 -7.48 -2.40
CA ILE A 445 19.94 -6.36 -1.80
C ILE A 445 19.90 -6.47 -0.27
N VAL A 446 21.06 -6.56 0.38
CA VAL A 446 21.14 -6.66 1.85
C VAL A 446 21.06 -5.27 2.48
N GLY A 447 20.24 -5.13 3.53
CA GLY A 447 20.16 -3.95 4.40
C GLY A 447 18.81 -3.22 4.36
N PRO A 448 18.31 -2.75 3.20
CA PRO A 448 17.10 -1.95 3.12
C PRO A 448 15.85 -2.67 3.66
N THR A 449 14.97 -1.89 4.29
CA THR A 449 13.62 -2.32 4.64
C THR A 449 12.75 -2.49 3.39
N HIS A 450 11.55 -3.04 3.56
CA HIS A 450 10.57 -3.25 2.50
C HIS A 450 10.37 -2.02 1.62
N VAL A 451 10.15 -0.85 2.22
CA VAL A 451 9.99 0.43 1.51
C VAL A 451 11.34 1.07 1.19
N GLY A 452 12.32 0.96 2.10
CA GLY A 452 13.64 1.56 1.95
C GLY A 452 14.43 1.08 0.72
N ILE A 453 14.06 -0.07 0.14
CA ILE A 453 14.64 -0.51 -1.14
C ILE A 453 14.44 0.52 -2.26
N LEU A 454 13.33 1.27 -2.24
CA LEU A 454 13.03 2.32 -3.23
C LEU A 454 13.99 3.52 -3.13
N HIS A 455 14.73 3.64 -2.02
CA HIS A 455 15.65 4.75 -1.75
C HIS A 455 17.12 4.33 -1.85
N SER A 456 17.36 3.02 -1.91
CA SER A 456 18.68 2.42 -2.01
C SER A 456 19.44 2.87 -3.26
N ASP A 457 20.70 3.28 -3.07
CA ASP A 457 21.62 3.56 -4.17
C ASP A 457 21.84 2.34 -5.07
N GLN A 458 21.87 1.14 -4.49
CA GLN A 458 22.02 -0.10 -5.25
C GLN A 458 20.81 -0.31 -6.16
N PHE A 459 19.60 -0.08 -5.66
CA PHE A 459 18.39 -0.17 -6.47
C PHE A 459 18.38 0.91 -7.57
N CYS A 460 18.77 2.14 -7.24
CA CYS A 460 18.94 3.23 -8.19
C CYS A 460 19.84 2.85 -9.39
N GLN A 461 21.00 2.23 -9.13
CA GLN A 461 21.92 1.79 -10.17
C GLN A 461 21.37 0.62 -11.00
N LEU A 462 20.64 -0.31 -10.37
CA LEU A 462 19.96 -1.39 -11.10
C LEU A 462 18.91 -0.84 -12.05
N ILE A 463 18.08 0.11 -11.59
CA ILE A 463 17.07 0.76 -12.43
C ILE A 463 17.70 1.45 -13.64
N LYS A 464 18.88 2.08 -13.47
CA LYS A 464 19.64 2.66 -14.59
C LYS A 464 20.01 1.64 -15.66
N THR A 465 20.14 0.37 -15.31
CA THR A 465 20.53 -0.70 -16.26
C THR A 465 19.31 -1.37 -16.87
N ILE A 466 18.21 -1.48 -16.10
CA ILE A 466 17.04 -2.26 -16.50
C ILE A 466 16.01 -1.40 -17.26
N ALA A 467 15.80 -0.14 -16.85
CA ALA A 467 14.71 0.70 -17.35
C ALA A 467 15.11 1.64 -18.49
N VAL A 468 16.40 1.98 -18.57
CA VAL A 468 16.99 3.06 -19.39
C VAL A 468 17.50 2.54 -20.72
#